data_AF-A0A9E0ZKJ1-F1
#
_entry.id   AF-A0A9E0ZKJ1-F1
#
_cell.length_a   1.000
_cell.length_b   1.000
_cell.length_c   1.000
_cell.angle_alpha   90.00
_cell.angle_beta   90.00
_cell.angle_gamma   90.00
#
_symmetry.space_group_name_H-M   'P 1'
#
loop_
_entity.id
_entity.type
_entity.pdbx_description
1 polymer ?
#
loop_
_entity_poly.entity_id
_entity_poly.type
_entity_poly.pdbx_seq_one_letter_code
_entity_poly.pdbx_strand_id
1 'polypeptide(L)'
;MKKQNIIFVSVLAVFILGLLGIRFWYDSKCVKFQDKNMELQTLYLLDNGRGRVLKTELPKIESFYVTKTDKRFTTLEDLKLFPNLSRLDLTYETGLMTEEEAAEFQKQRGGIPQMLSETLPELPNLKELDLTYFDYFENLDFLSECRQIEDLYIINNDIQDIQGLKDLTSLRFLDLNNNPFTDLSPLQQLPHLEAVNLSRVSVTNLDVLLQIPSLKLVIYEPKTKKDEGILQELENKGVTVYREYTKEFFLLVKQLKNKTESDITP
;
A
#
# COMPACT_ATOMS: atom_id res chain seq x y z
N MET A 1 -15.54 66.33 -7.91
CA MET A 1 -14.96 65.20 -8.69
C MET A 1 -13.71 64.59 -8.03
N LYS A 2 -12.60 65.32 -7.80
CA LYS A 2 -11.37 64.72 -7.22
C LYS A 2 -11.53 64.04 -5.85
N LYS A 3 -12.26 64.63 -4.90
CA LYS A 3 -12.45 64.07 -3.54
C LYS A 3 -13.30 62.80 -3.52
N GLN A 4 -14.38 62.75 -4.31
CA GLN A 4 -15.21 61.54 -4.46
C GLN A 4 -14.43 60.40 -5.13
N ASN A 5 -13.59 60.70 -6.13
CA ASN A 5 -12.73 59.70 -6.76
C ASN A 5 -11.69 59.15 -5.78
N ILE A 6 -11.08 59.98 -4.93
CA ILE A 6 -10.13 59.54 -3.90
C ILE A 6 -10.81 58.65 -2.86
N ILE A 7 -12.01 59.01 -2.40
CA ILE A 7 -12.79 58.18 -1.46
C ILE A 7 -13.14 56.84 -2.11
N PHE A 8 -13.61 56.84 -3.35
CA PHE A 8 -13.95 55.62 -4.09
C PHE A 8 -12.74 54.69 -4.26
N VAL A 9 -11.59 55.23 -4.68
CA VAL A 9 -10.34 54.46 -4.81
C VAL A 9 -9.88 53.91 -3.47
N SER A 10 -10.00 54.67 -2.38
CA SER A 10 -9.61 54.23 -1.04
C SER A 10 -10.51 53.11 -0.52
N VAL A 11 -11.83 53.22 -0.71
CA VAL A 11 -12.78 52.16 -0.34
C VAL A 11 -12.55 50.90 -1.16
N LEU A 12 -12.32 51.03 -2.48
CA LEU A 12 -11.99 49.90 -3.35
C LEU A 12 -10.68 49.23 -2.93
N ALA A 13 -9.66 50.00 -2.56
CA ALA A 13 -8.39 49.47 -2.08
C ALA A 13 -8.55 48.69 -0.77
N VAL A 14 -9.30 49.22 0.20
CA VAL A 14 -9.60 48.49 1.46
C VAL A 14 -10.38 47.21 1.18
N PHE A 15 -11.35 47.25 0.26
CA PHE A 15 -12.11 46.07 -0.14
C PHE A 15 -11.22 44.99 -0.79
N ILE A 16 -10.35 45.38 -1.72
CA ILE A 16 -9.38 44.47 -2.36
C ILE A 16 -8.41 43.88 -1.32
N LEU A 17 -7.88 44.69 -0.41
CA LEU A 17 -7.02 44.23 0.67
C LEU A 17 -7.74 43.24 1.60
N GLY A 18 -9.02 43.48 1.89
CA GLY A 18 -9.87 42.54 2.63
C GLY A 18 -10.04 41.20 1.90
N LEU A 19 -10.35 41.23 0.61
CA LEU A 19 -10.46 40.02 -0.22
C LEU A 19 -9.13 39.25 -0.30
N LEU A 20 -8.00 39.96 -0.45
CA LEU A 20 -6.67 39.36 -0.42
C LEU A 20 -6.37 38.74 0.95
N GLY A 21 -6.71 39.42 2.04
CA GLY A 21 -6.56 38.90 3.40
C GLY A 21 -7.35 37.60 3.62
N ILE A 22 -8.60 37.54 3.16
CA ILE A 22 -9.42 36.31 3.21
C ILE A 22 -8.80 35.20 2.37
N ARG A 23 -8.31 35.52 1.16
CA ARG A 23 -7.64 34.55 0.30
C ARG A 23 -6.37 33.99 0.95
N PHE A 24 -5.48 34.85 1.45
CA PHE A 24 -4.26 34.40 2.13
C PHE A 24 -4.57 33.57 3.38
N TRP A 25 -5.60 33.96 4.13
CA TRP A 25 -6.07 33.17 5.26
C TRP A 25 -6.55 31.79 4.82
N TYR A 26 -7.39 31.69 3.79
CA TYR A 26 -7.83 30.41 3.24
C TYR A 26 -6.65 29.57 2.73
N ASP A 27 -5.74 30.18 1.96
CA ASP A 27 -4.54 29.53 1.43
C ASP A 27 -3.65 28.95 2.53
N SER A 28 -3.60 29.59 3.71
CA SER A 28 -2.85 29.11 4.87
C SER A 28 -3.43 27.85 5.53
N LYS A 29 -4.73 27.62 5.36
CA LYS A 29 -5.45 26.44 5.86
C LYS A 29 -5.35 25.25 4.92
N CYS A 30 -5.05 25.49 3.66
CA CYS A 30 -4.84 24.45 2.68
C CYS A 30 -3.48 23.76 2.84
N VAL A 31 -3.44 22.51 2.43
CA VAL A 31 -2.22 21.70 2.30
C VAL A 31 -1.44 22.18 1.07
N LYS A 32 -0.11 22.04 1.13
CA LYS A 32 0.79 22.24 -0.02
C LYS A 32 1.43 20.88 -0.30
N PHE A 33 0.93 20.19 -1.31
CA PHE A 33 1.50 18.93 -1.77
C PHE A 33 2.76 19.21 -2.60
N GLN A 34 3.76 18.36 -2.42
CA GLN A 34 4.93 18.31 -3.28
C GLN A 34 4.57 17.64 -4.62
N ASP A 35 3.71 16.63 -4.56
CA ASP A 35 3.25 15.87 -5.71
C ASP A 35 1.82 16.26 -6.10
N LYS A 36 1.65 16.71 -7.35
CA LYS A 36 0.35 17.13 -7.87
C LYS A 36 -0.65 15.97 -7.98
N ASN A 37 -0.17 14.77 -8.26
CA ASN A 37 -1.03 13.59 -8.35
C ASN A 37 -1.48 13.17 -6.95
N MET A 38 -0.66 13.37 -5.91
CA MET A 38 -1.08 13.18 -4.52
C MET A 38 -2.23 14.13 -4.15
N GLU A 39 -2.14 15.42 -4.53
CA GLU A 39 -3.23 16.38 -4.30
C GLU A 39 -4.52 15.94 -5.01
N LEU A 40 -4.42 15.56 -6.29
CA LEU A 40 -5.57 15.13 -7.10
C LEU A 40 -6.25 13.89 -6.51
N GLN A 41 -5.46 12.88 -6.13
CA GLN A 41 -5.99 11.67 -5.53
C GLN A 41 -6.59 11.95 -4.16
N THR A 42 -5.97 12.81 -3.35
CA THR A 42 -6.55 13.23 -2.06
C THR A 42 -7.89 13.94 -2.24
N LEU A 43 -8.02 14.84 -3.22
CA LEU A 43 -9.27 15.52 -3.53
C LEU A 43 -10.37 14.53 -3.95
N TYR A 44 -10.00 13.51 -4.73
CA TYR A 44 -10.91 12.44 -5.12
C TYR A 44 -11.40 11.64 -3.90
N LEU A 45 -10.49 11.22 -3.02
CA LEU A 45 -10.82 10.44 -1.82
C LEU A 45 -11.71 11.23 -0.83
N LEU A 46 -11.58 12.55 -0.81
CA LEU A 46 -12.43 13.43 0.01
C LEU A 46 -13.79 13.77 -0.62
N ASP A 47 -14.07 13.32 -1.85
CA ASP A 47 -15.21 13.76 -2.66
C ASP A 47 -15.36 15.30 -2.68
N ASN A 48 -14.22 15.98 -2.86
CA ASN A 48 -14.13 17.42 -2.61
C ASN A 48 -14.03 18.23 -3.92
N GLY A 49 -15.11 18.95 -4.25
CA GLY A 49 -15.19 19.83 -5.42
C GLY A 49 -14.46 21.19 -5.29
N ARG A 50 -13.86 21.53 -4.13
CA ARG A 50 -13.20 22.83 -3.90
C ARG A 50 -11.85 22.99 -4.60
N GLY A 51 -11.31 21.91 -5.15
CA GLY A 51 -10.02 21.90 -5.85
C GLY A 51 -8.80 22.13 -4.97
N ARG A 52 -8.96 22.17 -3.63
CA ARG A 52 -7.87 22.24 -2.64
C ARG A 52 -8.24 21.50 -1.36
N VAL A 53 -7.24 20.89 -0.72
CA VAL A 53 -7.40 20.11 0.52
C VAL A 53 -7.11 21.00 1.72
N LEU A 54 -7.99 21.00 2.73
CA LEU A 54 -7.70 21.63 4.02
C LEU A 54 -6.90 20.69 4.92
N LYS A 55 -6.01 21.25 5.74
CA LYS A 55 -5.22 20.48 6.73
C LYS A 55 -6.10 19.67 7.69
N THR A 56 -7.28 20.20 8.02
CA THR A 56 -8.27 19.53 8.89
C THR A 56 -8.93 18.30 8.25
N GLU A 57 -8.69 18.05 6.97
CA GLU A 57 -9.26 16.92 6.23
C GLU A 57 -8.29 15.75 6.12
N LEU A 58 -6.99 15.97 6.33
CA LEU A 58 -5.98 14.93 6.28
C LEU A 58 -6.27 13.73 7.22
N PRO A 59 -6.76 13.93 8.46
CA PRO A 59 -7.10 12.79 9.33
C PRO A 59 -8.28 11.94 8.84
N LYS A 60 -9.06 12.40 7.86
CA LYS A 60 -10.17 11.61 7.28
C LYS A 60 -9.70 10.55 6.30
N ILE A 61 -8.44 10.64 5.85
CA ILE A 61 -7.85 9.68 4.93
C ILE A 61 -7.20 8.56 5.73
N GLU A 62 -7.91 7.45 5.83
CA GLU A 62 -7.42 6.21 6.46
C GLU A 62 -6.92 5.21 5.41
N SER A 63 -7.47 5.27 4.20
CA SER A 63 -7.05 4.47 3.06
C SER A 63 -6.75 5.37 1.87
N PHE A 64 -5.59 5.12 1.26
CA PHE A 64 -5.15 5.81 0.06
C PHE A 64 -4.95 4.80 -1.06
N TYR A 65 -5.71 4.95 -2.15
CA TYR A 65 -5.66 4.08 -3.31
C TYR A 65 -5.61 4.90 -4.61
N VAL A 66 -5.01 4.35 -5.66
CA VAL A 66 -4.87 5.02 -6.96
C VAL A 66 -6.04 4.65 -7.88
N THR A 67 -6.65 5.64 -8.54
CA THR A 67 -7.91 5.42 -9.30
C THR A 67 -7.82 5.62 -10.80
N LYS A 68 -6.69 6.11 -11.34
CA LYS A 68 -6.48 6.31 -12.79
C LYS A 68 -5.03 6.05 -13.20
N THR A 69 -4.89 5.33 -14.30
CA THR A 69 -3.68 4.71 -14.85
C THR A 69 -2.66 5.67 -15.46
N ASP A 70 -2.93 6.98 -15.49
CA ASP A 70 -2.10 7.97 -16.19
C ASP A 70 -1.28 8.90 -15.28
N LYS A 71 -1.43 8.80 -13.95
CA LYS A 71 -0.85 9.78 -13.00
C LYS A 71 -0.04 9.15 -11.89
N ARG A 72 1.20 8.81 -12.22
CA ARG A 72 2.21 8.28 -11.29
C ARG A 72 2.68 9.35 -10.32
N PHE A 73 2.92 8.96 -9.07
CA PHE A 73 3.58 9.84 -8.11
C PHE A 73 5.06 9.97 -8.47
N THR A 74 5.54 11.20 -8.52
CA THR A 74 6.95 11.59 -8.62
C THR A 74 7.66 11.56 -7.27
N THR A 75 6.89 11.60 -6.18
CA THR A 75 7.35 11.38 -4.81
C THR A 75 6.22 10.86 -3.93
N LEU A 76 6.55 10.05 -2.93
CA LEU A 76 5.61 9.55 -1.91
C LEU A 76 5.68 10.34 -0.60
N GLU A 77 6.54 11.36 -0.50
CA GLU A 77 6.77 12.13 0.73
C GLU A 77 5.50 12.74 1.33
N ASP A 78 4.54 13.14 0.49
CA ASP A 78 3.27 13.70 0.95
C ASP A 78 2.40 12.67 1.69
N LEU A 79 2.66 11.36 1.60
CA LEU A 79 1.96 10.35 2.41
C LEU A 79 2.17 10.57 3.92
N LYS A 80 3.30 11.17 4.31
CA LYS A 80 3.62 11.52 5.71
C LYS A 80 2.67 12.58 6.29
N LEU A 81 1.87 13.23 5.44
CA LEU A 81 0.88 14.22 5.85
C LEU A 81 -0.40 13.59 6.42
N PHE A 82 -0.67 12.30 6.17
CA PHE A 82 -1.92 11.64 6.56
C PHE A 82 -1.74 10.89 7.89
N PRO A 83 -2.14 11.46 9.04
CA PRO A 83 -1.83 10.88 10.34
C PRO A 83 -2.56 9.56 10.62
N ASN A 84 -3.68 9.30 9.94
CA ASN A 84 -4.51 8.11 10.16
C ASN A 84 -4.39 7.09 9.02
N LEU A 85 -3.44 7.27 8.10
CA LEU A 85 -3.27 6.37 6.97
C LEU A 85 -2.86 4.98 7.47
N SER A 86 -3.75 4.01 7.30
CA SER A 86 -3.55 2.62 7.70
C SER A 86 -3.51 1.65 6.52
N ARG A 87 -4.05 2.06 5.36
CA ARG A 87 -4.04 1.28 4.12
C ARG A 87 -3.50 2.09 2.96
N LEU A 88 -2.50 1.54 2.28
CA LEU A 88 -1.92 2.09 1.06
C LEU A 88 -2.00 1.07 -0.06
N ASP A 89 -2.68 1.44 -1.14
CA ASP A 89 -2.79 0.67 -2.36
C ASP A 89 -2.19 1.49 -3.52
N LEU A 90 -1.05 1.01 -4.02
CA LEU A 90 -0.35 1.59 -5.17
C LEU A 90 -0.45 0.71 -6.42
N THR A 91 -1.47 -0.16 -6.49
CA THR A 91 -1.71 -1.05 -7.62
C THR A 91 -1.84 -0.25 -8.92
N TYR A 92 -1.13 -0.71 -9.96
CA TYR A 92 -1.22 -0.15 -11.30
C TYR A 92 -1.80 -1.19 -12.26
N GLU A 93 -2.91 -0.89 -12.91
CA GLU A 93 -3.39 -1.74 -14.01
C GLU A 93 -2.48 -1.58 -15.24
N THR A 94 -1.42 -2.38 -15.32
CA THR A 94 -0.51 -2.42 -16.47
C THR A 94 -1.15 -3.05 -17.70
N GLY A 95 -2.20 -3.86 -17.52
CA GLY A 95 -2.91 -4.55 -18.61
C GLY A 95 -3.65 -3.65 -19.61
N LEU A 96 -3.76 -2.36 -19.32
CA LEU A 96 -4.36 -1.36 -20.23
C LEU A 96 -3.31 -0.47 -20.90
N MET A 97 -2.03 -0.62 -20.57
CA MET A 97 -0.96 0.19 -21.15
C MET A 97 -0.64 -0.27 -22.58
N THR A 98 -0.43 0.70 -23.47
CA THR A 98 0.20 0.45 -24.75
C THR A 98 1.66 0.03 -24.56
N GLU A 99 2.25 -0.64 -25.55
CA GLU A 99 3.67 -1.02 -25.52
C GLU A 99 4.60 0.19 -25.30
N GLU A 100 4.23 1.36 -25.84
CA GLU A 100 4.97 2.61 -25.69
C GLU A 100 4.89 3.16 -24.25
N GLU A 101 3.70 3.20 -23.65
CA GLU A 101 3.51 3.62 -22.27
C GLU A 101 4.23 2.70 -21.29
N ALA A 102 4.22 1.39 -21.57
CA ALA A 102 4.97 0.39 -20.81
C ALA A 102 6.48 0.63 -20.96
N ALA A 103 7.00 0.85 -22.16
CA ALA A 103 8.42 1.10 -22.40
C ALA A 103 8.91 2.42 -21.77
N GLU A 104 8.10 3.49 -21.82
CA GLU A 104 8.39 4.75 -21.12
C GLU A 104 8.38 4.55 -19.60
N PHE A 105 7.46 3.73 -19.10
CA PHE A 105 7.45 3.38 -17.69
C PHE A 105 8.70 2.64 -17.25
N GLN A 106 9.14 1.65 -18.04
CA GLN A 106 10.34 0.88 -17.73
C GLN A 106 11.57 1.78 -17.57
N LYS A 107 11.64 2.92 -18.28
CA LYS A 107 12.73 3.90 -18.15
C LYS A 107 12.70 4.67 -16.82
N GLN A 108 11.55 4.78 -16.16
CA GLN A 108 11.37 5.49 -14.88
C GLN A 108 11.55 4.58 -13.65
N ARG A 109 11.85 3.28 -13.85
CA ARG A 109 11.94 2.22 -12.84
C ARG A 109 12.85 2.53 -11.64
N GLY A 110 14.00 3.16 -11.87
CA GLY A 110 15.08 3.21 -10.88
C GLY A 110 14.74 3.95 -9.58
N GLY A 111 13.82 4.92 -9.62
CA GLY A 111 13.52 5.74 -8.44
C GLY A 111 12.47 5.16 -7.49
N ILE A 112 11.66 4.20 -7.94
CA ILE A 112 10.49 3.76 -7.18
C ILE A 112 10.86 3.00 -5.91
N PRO A 113 11.78 2.00 -5.93
CA PRO A 113 12.21 1.32 -4.71
C PRO A 113 12.81 2.27 -3.68
N GLN A 114 13.56 3.30 -4.14
CA GLN A 114 14.13 4.31 -3.26
C GLN A 114 13.04 5.12 -2.55
N MET A 115 12.05 5.63 -3.29
CA MET A 115 10.93 6.38 -2.70
C MET A 115 10.15 5.54 -1.69
N LEU A 116 9.92 4.25 -1.98
CA LEU A 116 9.28 3.32 -1.06
C LEU A 116 10.12 3.14 0.20
N SER A 117 11.42 2.87 0.06
CA SER A 117 12.32 2.67 1.21
C SER A 117 12.44 3.90 2.12
N GLU A 118 12.35 5.11 1.57
CA GLU A 118 12.46 6.37 2.32
C GLU A 118 11.12 6.81 2.95
N THR A 119 10.00 6.33 2.42
CA THR A 119 8.66 6.78 2.85
C THR A 119 7.97 5.77 3.75
N LEU A 120 7.91 4.49 3.35
CA LEU A 120 7.07 3.50 4.04
C LEU A 120 7.43 3.31 5.52
N PRO A 121 8.71 3.27 5.95
CA PRO A 121 9.06 3.15 7.36
C PRO A 121 8.60 4.34 8.22
N GLU A 122 8.42 5.51 7.61
CA GLU A 122 7.99 6.75 8.28
C GLU A 122 6.46 6.88 8.40
N LEU A 123 5.70 5.84 8.00
CA LEU A 123 4.24 5.78 8.11
C LEU A 123 3.84 4.87 9.29
N PRO A 124 3.79 5.39 10.53
CA PRO A 124 3.70 4.56 11.74
C PRO A 124 2.38 3.81 11.89
N ASN A 125 1.31 4.27 11.23
CA ASN A 125 -0.01 3.65 11.28
C ASN A 125 -0.31 2.76 10.08
N LEU A 126 0.59 2.69 9.09
CA LEU A 126 0.40 1.88 7.89
C LEU A 126 0.46 0.40 8.26
N LYS A 127 -0.64 -0.32 8.06
CA LYS A 127 -0.77 -1.75 8.38
C LYS A 127 -0.98 -2.59 7.14
N GLU A 128 -1.65 -2.05 6.14
CA GLU A 128 -1.99 -2.75 4.91
C GLU A 128 -1.33 -2.07 3.72
N LEU A 129 -0.54 -2.85 2.97
CA LEU A 129 0.18 -2.40 1.79
C LEU A 129 -0.14 -3.31 0.60
N ASP A 130 -0.66 -2.72 -0.47
CA ASP A 130 -0.87 -3.39 -1.75
C ASP A 130 0.02 -2.79 -2.83
N LEU A 131 0.91 -3.64 -3.37
CA LEU A 131 1.84 -3.39 -4.47
C LEU A 131 1.60 -4.42 -5.59
N THR A 132 0.34 -4.77 -5.85
CA THR A 132 -0.06 -5.65 -6.95
C THR A 132 0.21 -4.98 -8.31
N TYR A 133 0.66 -5.76 -9.31
CA TYR A 133 1.03 -5.26 -10.65
C TYR A 133 2.06 -4.10 -10.64
N PHE A 134 2.94 -4.14 -9.66
CA PHE A 134 3.96 -3.15 -9.40
C PHE A 134 5.32 -3.63 -9.98
N ASP A 135 5.37 -3.89 -11.29
CA ASP A 135 6.48 -4.52 -12.05
C ASP A 135 7.80 -3.68 -12.12
N TYR A 136 8.20 -3.04 -11.03
CA TYR A 136 9.32 -2.07 -10.95
C TYR A 136 10.51 -2.58 -10.12
N PHE A 137 10.38 -3.72 -9.44
CA PHE A 137 11.45 -4.35 -8.68
C PHE A 137 11.32 -5.87 -8.70
N GLU A 138 12.46 -6.56 -8.58
CA GLU A 138 12.55 -8.03 -8.54
C GLU A 138 12.83 -8.54 -7.12
N ASN A 139 13.05 -7.63 -6.15
CA ASN A 139 13.26 -7.94 -4.74
C ASN A 139 12.50 -6.99 -3.83
N LEU A 140 12.43 -7.33 -2.53
CA LEU A 140 11.64 -6.63 -1.53
C LEU A 140 12.48 -5.90 -0.47
N ASP A 141 13.76 -5.61 -0.73
CA ASP A 141 14.68 -5.07 0.28
C ASP A 141 14.23 -3.72 0.86
N PHE A 142 13.49 -2.93 0.07
CA PHE A 142 12.89 -1.66 0.49
C PHE A 142 11.86 -1.80 1.63
N LEU A 143 11.38 -3.01 1.91
CA LEU A 143 10.45 -3.30 3.02
C LEU A 143 11.15 -3.62 4.34
N SER A 144 12.48 -3.81 4.37
CA SER A 144 13.21 -4.35 5.53
C SER A 144 12.97 -3.59 6.85
N GLU A 145 12.70 -2.29 6.80
CA GLU A 145 12.39 -1.46 7.97
C GLU A 145 10.89 -1.24 8.23
N CYS A 146 10.01 -1.83 7.43
CA CYS A 146 8.55 -1.66 7.51
C CYS A 146 7.91 -2.63 8.53
N ARG A 147 8.40 -2.61 9.76
CA ARG A 147 8.00 -3.56 10.83
C ARG A 147 6.54 -3.43 11.26
N GLN A 148 5.88 -2.34 10.90
CA GLN A 148 4.48 -2.05 11.21
C GLN A 148 3.47 -2.74 10.28
N ILE A 149 3.92 -3.28 9.14
CA ILE A 149 3.02 -3.90 8.15
C ILE A 149 2.48 -5.23 8.68
N GLU A 150 1.16 -5.37 8.66
CA GLU A 150 0.41 -6.56 9.06
C GLU A 150 -0.11 -7.34 7.84
N ASP A 151 -0.50 -6.61 6.80
CA ASP A 151 -1.10 -7.15 5.58
C ASP A 151 -0.31 -6.70 4.36
N LEU A 152 0.23 -7.66 3.60
CA LEU A 152 1.05 -7.38 2.42
C LEU A 152 0.53 -8.15 1.20
N TYR A 153 0.25 -7.40 0.14
CA TYR A 153 -0.18 -7.92 -1.15
C TYR A 153 0.83 -7.50 -2.22
N ILE A 154 1.45 -8.47 -2.87
CA ILE A 154 2.41 -8.25 -3.97
C ILE A 154 2.08 -9.27 -5.06
N ILE A 155 0.93 -9.10 -5.71
CA ILE A 155 0.37 -10.10 -6.63
C ILE A 155 0.74 -9.75 -8.07
N ASN A 156 0.99 -10.75 -8.93
CA ASN A 156 1.31 -10.56 -10.36
C ASN A 156 2.47 -9.57 -10.57
N ASN A 157 3.61 -9.86 -9.95
CA ASN A 157 4.85 -9.12 -10.12
C ASN A 157 5.97 -10.07 -10.60
N ASP A 158 7.17 -9.54 -10.82
CA ASP A 158 8.36 -10.34 -11.19
C ASP A 158 9.32 -10.53 -10.00
N ILE A 159 8.77 -10.73 -8.79
CA ILE A 159 9.58 -10.88 -7.57
C ILE A 159 10.31 -12.22 -7.56
N GLN A 160 11.63 -12.17 -7.58
CA GLN A 160 12.54 -13.32 -7.51
C GLN A 160 13.12 -13.52 -6.11
N ASP A 161 13.22 -12.44 -5.31
CA ASP A 161 13.80 -12.47 -3.97
C ASP A 161 12.88 -11.79 -2.93
N ILE A 162 12.58 -12.50 -1.84
CA ILE A 162 11.75 -12.04 -0.73
C ILE A 162 12.52 -11.84 0.58
N GLN A 163 13.86 -11.76 0.55
CA GLN A 163 14.69 -11.56 1.76
C GLN A 163 14.30 -10.32 2.58
N GLY A 164 13.86 -9.25 1.92
CA GLY A 164 13.35 -8.05 2.59
C GLY A 164 12.15 -8.28 3.51
N LEU A 165 11.47 -9.43 3.45
CA LEU A 165 10.35 -9.77 4.34
C LEU A 165 10.77 -10.25 5.73
N LYS A 166 12.02 -10.70 5.92
CA LYS A 166 12.45 -11.44 7.13
C LYS A 166 12.24 -10.70 8.45
N ASP A 167 12.25 -9.36 8.42
CA ASP A 167 12.17 -8.49 9.60
C ASP A 167 10.77 -7.87 9.79
N LEU A 168 9.78 -8.21 8.96
CA LEU A 168 8.39 -7.73 9.06
C LEU A 168 7.65 -8.50 10.16
N THR A 169 8.11 -8.32 11.40
CA THR A 169 7.66 -9.11 12.55
C THR A 169 6.16 -8.98 12.87
N SER A 170 5.50 -7.91 12.42
CA SER A 170 4.05 -7.73 12.56
C SER A 170 3.24 -8.39 11.44
N LEU A 171 3.89 -8.96 10.41
CA LEU A 171 3.21 -9.51 9.25
C LEU A 171 2.34 -10.71 9.62
N ARG A 172 1.07 -10.65 9.22
CA ARG A 172 0.04 -11.65 9.51
C ARG A 172 -0.53 -12.27 8.26
N PHE A 173 -0.68 -11.48 7.20
CA PHE A 173 -1.24 -11.94 5.94
C PHE A 173 -0.33 -11.54 4.79
N LEU A 174 0.04 -12.53 3.99
CA LEU A 174 0.96 -12.36 2.88
C LEU A 174 0.37 -12.99 1.61
N ASP A 175 0.17 -12.19 0.58
CA ASP A 175 -0.19 -12.66 -0.75
C ASP A 175 0.94 -12.37 -1.74
N LEU A 176 1.61 -13.45 -2.20
CA LEU A 176 2.69 -13.40 -3.18
C LEU A 176 2.30 -14.12 -4.48
N ASN A 177 1.00 -14.26 -4.74
CA ASN A 177 0.50 -14.99 -5.92
C ASN A 177 1.13 -14.49 -7.22
N ASN A 178 1.51 -15.44 -8.08
CA ASN A 178 2.08 -15.19 -9.40
C ASN A 178 3.36 -14.34 -9.34
N ASN A 179 4.36 -14.84 -8.62
CA ASN A 179 5.73 -14.33 -8.58
C ASN A 179 6.75 -15.48 -8.69
N PRO A 180 7.89 -15.28 -9.38
CA PRO A 180 8.85 -16.34 -9.66
C PRO A 180 9.88 -16.66 -8.55
N PHE A 181 9.75 -16.11 -7.33
CA PHE A 181 10.66 -16.45 -6.23
C PHE A 181 10.64 -17.95 -5.90
N THR A 182 11.77 -18.43 -5.38
CA THR A 182 11.99 -19.88 -5.17
C THR A 182 12.28 -20.25 -3.71
N ASP A 183 12.77 -19.30 -2.91
CA ASP A 183 13.15 -19.50 -1.52
C ASP A 183 12.08 -18.92 -0.57
N LEU A 184 11.60 -19.76 0.35
CA LEU A 184 10.66 -19.37 1.41
C LEU A 184 11.35 -19.06 2.74
N SER A 185 12.67 -19.26 2.85
CA SER A 185 13.40 -19.11 4.12
C SER A 185 13.13 -17.79 4.87
N PRO A 186 12.88 -16.63 4.21
CA PRO A 186 12.55 -15.40 4.92
C PRO A 186 11.27 -15.45 5.75
N LEU A 187 10.35 -16.37 5.44
CA LEU A 187 9.08 -16.51 6.17
C LEU A 187 9.22 -17.30 7.48
N GLN A 188 10.30 -18.05 7.65
CA GLN A 188 10.46 -19.02 8.74
C GLN A 188 10.37 -18.39 10.14
N GLN A 189 10.79 -17.13 10.28
CA GLN A 189 10.92 -16.46 11.58
C GLN A 189 9.85 -15.38 11.82
N LEU A 190 8.83 -15.30 10.97
CA LEU A 190 7.74 -14.33 11.14
C LEU A 190 6.77 -14.85 12.21
N PRO A 191 6.77 -14.27 13.43
CA PRO A 191 6.11 -14.87 14.60
C PRO A 191 4.58 -14.78 14.56
N HIS A 192 4.05 -13.92 13.68
CA HIS A 192 2.63 -13.61 13.58
C HIS A 192 2.04 -13.97 12.22
N LEU A 193 2.78 -14.62 11.32
CA LEU A 193 2.28 -14.96 9.98
C LEU A 193 1.19 -16.04 10.08
N GLU A 194 -0.06 -15.67 9.82
CA GLU A 194 -1.25 -16.52 9.96
C GLU A 194 -1.75 -17.08 8.63
N ALA A 195 -1.60 -16.33 7.54
CA ALA A 195 -2.03 -16.79 6.23
C ALA A 195 -1.02 -16.43 5.14
N VAL A 196 -0.79 -17.38 4.24
CA VAL A 196 0.02 -17.15 3.04
C VAL A 196 -0.70 -17.65 1.79
N ASN A 197 -0.69 -16.84 0.74
CA ASN A 197 -1.09 -17.25 -0.60
C ASN A 197 0.15 -17.37 -1.49
N LEU A 198 0.42 -18.60 -1.91
CA LEU A 198 1.56 -19.01 -2.73
C LEU A 198 1.07 -19.64 -4.05
N SER A 199 -0.13 -19.30 -4.53
CA SER A 199 -0.60 -19.74 -5.84
C SER A 199 0.33 -19.24 -6.96
N ARG A 200 0.62 -20.10 -7.93
CA ARG A 200 1.42 -19.75 -9.13
C ARG A 200 2.82 -19.22 -8.84
N VAL A 201 3.42 -19.57 -7.70
CA VAL A 201 4.83 -19.23 -7.40
C VAL A 201 5.78 -20.31 -7.89
N SER A 202 7.11 -20.09 -7.88
CA SER A 202 8.13 -21.05 -8.34
C SER A 202 8.90 -21.77 -7.21
N VAL A 203 8.39 -21.71 -5.98
CA VAL A 203 8.98 -22.35 -4.79
C VAL A 203 9.31 -23.83 -5.01
N THR A 204 10.51 -24.22 -4.57
CA THR A 204 11.04 -25.59 -4.69
C THR A 204 11.08 -26.35 -3.36
N ASN A 205 11.00 -25.64 -2.23
CA ASN A 205 11.03 -26.22 -0.90
C ASN A 205 9.92 -25.65 0.00
N LEU A 206 8.89 -26.45 0.27
CA LEU A 206 7.79 -26.09 1.17
C LEU A 206 8.02 -26.47 2.63
N ASP A 207 9.11 -27.17 2.96
CA ASP A 207 9.38 -27.62 4.35
C ASP A 207 9.38 -26.43 5.33
N VAL A 208 9.71 -25.24 4.84
CA VAL A 208 9.68 -23.97 5.60
C VAL A 208 8.30 -23.71 6.22
N LEU A 209 7.20 -24.03 5.52
CA LEU A 209 5.85 -23.78 6.03
C LEU A 209 5.56 -24.55 7.32
N LEU A 210 6.16 -25.74 7.49
CA LEU A 210 6.01 -26.55 8.71
C LEU A 210 6.69 -25.93 9.94
N GLN A 211 7.58 -24.96 9.72
CA GLN A 211 8.35 -24.27 10.74
C GLN A 211 7.70 -22.95 11.19
N ILE A 212 6.60 -22.52 10.55
CA ILE A 212 5.89 -21.28 10.89
C ILE A 212 4.81 -21.61 11.92
N PRO A 213 5.00 -21.29 13.22
CA PRO A 213 4.13 -21.77 14.29
C PRO A 213 2.75 -21.11 14.30
N SER A 214 2.63 -19.91 13.74
CA SER A 214 1.40 -19.12 13.69
C SER A 214 0.51 -19.43 12.49
N LEU A 215 0.98 -20.25 11.55
CA LEU A 215 0.32 -20.48 10.27
C LEU A 215 -1.03 -21.20 10.48
N LYS A 216 -2.08 -20.64 9.88
CA LYS A 216 -3.47 -21.14 9.96
C LYS A 216 -4.06 -21.43 8.60
N LEU A 217 -3.63 -20.69 7.58
CA LEU A 217 -4.17 -20.76 6.22
C LEU A 217 -3.03 -20.78 5.19
N VAL A 218 -3.11 -21.70 4.24
CA VAL A 218 -2.20 -21.74 3.09
C VAL A 218 -3.00 -21.90 1.81
N ILE A 219 -2.75 -21.08 0.80
CA ILE A 219 -3.11 -21.40 -0.58
C ILE A 219 -1.84 -21.85 -1.30
N TYR A 220 -1.83 -23.10 -1.77
CA TYR A 220 -0.76 -23.62 -2.62
C TYR A 220 -1.29 -24.78 -3.46
N GLU A 221 -1.01 -24.73 -4.76
CA GLU A 221 -1.26 -25.84 -5.67
C GLU A 221 -0.01 -26.74 -5.72
N PRO A 222 -0.08 -27.99 -5.24
CA PRO A 222 1.05 -28.90 -5.16
C PRO A 222 1.60 -29.21 -6.55
N LYS A 223 2.91 -29.06 -6.73
CA LYS A 223 3.61 -29.37 -7.98
C LYS A 223 4.25 -30.75 -7.97
N THR A 224 4.54 -31.25 -6.77
CA THR A 224 5.21 -32.54 -6.56
C THR A 224 4.48 -33.37 -5.51
N LYS A 225 4.75 -34.68 -5.49
CA LYS A 225 4.28 -35.56 -4.40
C LYS A 225 4.84 -35.18 -3.04
N LYS A 226 6.03 -34.56 -2.99
CA LYS A 226 6.61 -34.05 -1.75
C LYS A 226 5.73 -32.92 -1.20
N ASP A 227 5.28 -32.02 -2.07
CA ASP A 227 4.41 -30.91 -1.70
C ASP A 227 3.11 -31.42 -1.08
N GLU A 228 2.46 -32.41 -1.71
CA GLU A 228 1.26 -33.05 -1.15
C GLU A 228 1.48 -33.60 0.26
N GLY A 229 2.63 -34.25 0.50
CA GLY A 229 2.99 -34.75 1.83
C GLY A 229 3.14 -33.65 2.87
N ILE A 230 3.77 -32.54 2.50
CA ILE A 230 3.95 -31.36 3.37
C ILE A 230 2.60 -30.70 3.68
N LEU A 231 1.75 -30.55 2.66
CA LEU A 231 0.42 -29.96 2.83
C LEU A 231 -0.46 -30.85 3.73
N GLN A 232 -0.37 -32.17 3.61
CA GLN A 232 -1.06 -33.09 4.51
C GLN A 232 -0.54 -32.99 5.95
N GLU A 233 0.77 -32.80 6.14
CA GLU A 233 1.34 -32.58 7.47
C GLU A 233 0.86 -31.25 8.08
N LEU A 234 0.76 -30.19 7.28
CA LEU A 234 0.15 -28.92 7.69
C LEU A 234 -1.31 -29.09 8.14
N GLU A 235 -2.12 -29.81 7.36
CA GLU A 235 -3.51 -30.13 7.73
C GLU A 235 -3.59 -30.91 9.05
N ASN A 236 -2.69 -31.87 9.27
CA ASN A 236 -2.61 -32.62 10.53
C ASN A 236 -2.24 -31.72 11.73
N LYS A 237 -1.58 -30.58 11.49
CA LYS A 237 -1.28 -29.54 12.49
C LYS A 237 -2.42 -28.54 12.65
N GLY A 238 -3.53 -28.68 11.93
CA GLY A 238 -4.70 -27.80 11.99
C GLY A 238 -4.64 -26.61 11.05
N VAL A 239 -3.67 -26.57 10.12
CA VAL A 239 -3.61 -25.55 9.07
C VAL A 239 -4.64 -25.88 7.99
N THR A 240 -5.48 -24.93 7.62
CA THR A 240 -6.41 -25.10 6.51
C THR A 240 -5.70 -24.83 5.18
N VAL A 241 -5.76 -25.79 4.27
CA VAL A 241 -5.08 -25.70 2.98
C VAL A 241 -6.09 -25.59 1.84
N TYR A 242 -5.85 -24.63 0.95
CA TYR A 242 -6.59 -24.42 -0.29
C TYR A 242 -5.66 -24.61 -1.49
N ARG A 243 -6.21 -25.08 -2.61
CA ARG A 243 -5.46 -25.25 -3.87
C ARG A 243 -5.50 -24.00 -4.75
N GLU A 244 -6.54 -23.19 -4.57
CA GLU A 244 -6.74 -21.95 -5.30
C GLU A 244 -7.37 -20.89 -4.38
N TYR A 245 -7.35 -19.63 -4.83
CA TYR A 245 -8.00 -18.56 -4.13
C TYR A 245 -9.52 -18.73 -4.19
N THR A 246 -10.17 -18.75 -3.02
CA THR A 246 -11.62 -18.89 -2.92
C THR A 246 -12.24 -17.75 -2.11
N LYS A 247 -13.54 -17.53 -2.30
CA LYS A 247 -14.31 -16.60 -1.45
C LYS A 247 -14.26 -17.01 0.02
N GLU A 248 -14.18 -18.30 0.32
CA GLU A 248 -14.09 -18.80 1.69
C GLU A 248 -12.76 -18.40 2.34
N PHE A 249 -11.64 -18.57 1.62
CA PHE A 249 -10.34 -18.08 2.08
C PHE A 249 -10.38 -16.58 2.41
N PHE A 250 -10.92 -15.76 1.51
CA PHE A 250 -11.08 -14.33 1.75
C PHE A 250 -11.87 -14.03 3.04
N LEU A 251 -12.97 -14.75 3.27
CA LEU A 251 -13.79 -14.59 4.46
C LEU A 251 -13.06 -15.03 5.73
N LEU A 252 -12.30 -16.12 5.69
CA LEU A 252 -11.50 -16.59 6.82
C LEU A 252 -10.38 -15.60 7.16
N VAL A 253 -9.67 -15.09 6.15
CA VAL A 253 -8.68 -14.01 6.33
C VAL A 253 -9.33 -12.80 6.99
N LYS A 254 -10.49 -12.34 6.49
CA LYS A 254 -11.23 -11.22 7.09
C LYS A 254 -11.63 -11.50 8.54
N GLN A 255 -12.04 -12.72 8.86
CA GLN A 255 -12.37 -13.10 10.23
C GLN A 255 -11.15 -13.10 11.16
N LEU A 256 -10.00 -13.57 10.68
CA LEU A 256 -8.75 -13.55 11.43
C LEU A 256 -8.28 -12.11 11.69
N LYS A 257 -8.40 -11.21 10.70
CA LYS A 257 -8.13 -9.78 10.87
C LYS A 257 -9.03 -9.15 11.96
N ASN A 258 -10.33 -9.42 11.91
CA ASN A 258 -11.31 -8.84 12.84
C ASN A 258 -11.18 -9.36 14.28
N LYS A 259 -10.83 -10.64 14.50
CA LYS A 259 -10.68 -11.21 15.86
C LYS A 259 -9.59 -10.49 16.67
N THR A 260 -8.51 -10.11 16.00
CA THR A 260 -7.42 -9.34 16.60
C THR A 260 -7.83 -7.93 16.99
N GLU A 261 -8.69 -7.24 16.23
CA GLU A 261 -9.16 -5.89 16.60
C GLU A 261 -10.00 -5.91 17.89
N SER A 262 -10.76 -6.98 18.13
CA SER A 262 -11.53 -7.14 19.38
C SER A 262 -10.69 -7.51 20.60
N ASP A 263 -9.49 -8.05 20.43
CA ASP A 263 -8.59 -8.42 21.54
C ASP A 263 -7.67 -7.26 21.98
N ILE A 264 -7.76 -6.09 21.32
CA ILE A 264 -6.94 -4.89 21.62
C ILE A 264 -7.77 -3.78 22.29
N THR A 265 -9.07 -3.99 22.52
CA THR A 265 -9.90 -3.07 23.31
C THR A 265 -10.16 -3.64 24.71
N PRO A 266 -9.65 -3.02 25.79
CA PRO A 266 -10.02 -3.38 27.16
C PRO A 266 -11.46 -3.00 27.50
#